data_AF-A0A935DXK7-F1
#
_entry.id   AF-A0A935DXK7-F1
#
_cell.length_a   1.000
_cell.length_b   1.000
_cell.length_c   1.000
_cell.angle_alpha   90.00
_cell.angle_beta   90.00
_cell.angle_gamma   90.00
#
_symmetry.space_group_name_H-M   'P 1'
#
loop_
_entity.id
_entity.type
_entity.pdbx_description
1 polymer ?
#
loop_
_entity_poly.entity_id
_entity_poly.type
_entity_poly.pdbx_seq_one_letter_code
_entity_poly.pdbx_strand_id
1 'polypeptide(L)'
;MNDETKKQINQRYERELDKGERFWPDTIFKDVVMSLGIFVLLLLLATFIGVPADPKADPSDTSYIPRPEWYFLFLFKFLALYGQLPLIGKIEWLATVLIPAVALGILTLIPFIEKSPRRHYSKRILPISIMTIMVVGIVLLTLVSEVPTVAEDGSKLLGTLQTVAGIFIPVGAYILLFAFKNNTRLMLWTTGLAAASMILISGTVLALAPQKAAEETEVATTLPDQIIAGQGLYSIHCTECHGDDGAIAVIEGVEGLEGEKITPINSRDVLYTITDASMIELIAYGRPNAGMPPFGKTYGGELTRSEIDYITIFMRYTWDDRFEAPVLPELFPPLAEGEAPSYDVHIQPIVKRYCISCHRAGKDNNNYLMTTYEEILTTGDNVQFNLIAGDETSYLLQVIQDHAIMNPDKPDEELIGVMPPSKTLKPDIVDAFMRWIMNGMPQTAADAAALSTPTP
;
A
#
# COMPACT_ATOMS: atom_id res chain seq x y z
N MET A 1 30.50 -39.99 47.38
CA MET A 1 29.22 -39.40 47.84
C MET A 1 28.77 -40.21 49.05
N ASN A 2 28.56 -39.57 50.20
CA ASN A 2 28.22 -40.25 51.46
C ASN A 2 26.77 -40.77 51.42
N ASP A 3 26.46 -41.86 52.14
CA ASP A 3 25.11 -42.45 52.18
C ASP A 3 24.05 -41.50 52.75
N GLU A 4 24.47 -40.62 53.66
CA GLU A 4 23.63 -39.57 54.23
C GLU A 4 23.22 -38.53 53.18
N THR A 5 24.11 -38.22 52.24
CA THR A 5 23.84 -37.32 51.10
C THR A 5 22.84 -37.94 50.13
N LYS A 6 22.95 -39.25 49.86
CA LYS A 6 21.96 -39.99 49.05
C LYS A 6 20.56 -39.93 49.66
N LYS A 7 20.47 -40.12 50.98
CA LYS A 7 19.19 -40.13 51.69
C LYS A 7 18.51 -38.77 51.65
N GLN A 8 19.27 -37.69 51.82
CA GLN A 8 18.77 -36.31 51.70
C GLN A 8 18.29 -35.98 50.27
N ILE A 9 19.01 -36.44 49.24
CA ILE A 9 18.60 -36.25 47.83
C ILE A 9 17.30 -36.99 47.54
N ASN A 10 17.16 -38.25 47.96
CA ASN A 10 15.92 -39.02 47.77
C ASN A 10 14.73 -38.39 48.50
N GLN A 11 14.91 -37.96 49.75
CA GLN A 11 13.84 -37.28 50.49
C GLN A 11 13.42 -35.96 49.83
N ARG A 12 14.36 -35.24 49.23
CA ARG A 12 14.04 -34.03 48.46
C ARG A 12 13.31 -34.39 47.17
N TYR A 13 13.73 -35.43 46.46
CA TYR A 13 13.09 -35.92 45.24
C TYR A 13 11.64 -36.34 45.50
N GLU A 14 11.38 -37.14 46.54
CA GLU A 14 10.01 -37.54 46.91
C GLU A 14 9.15 -36.34 47.30
N ARG A 15 9.71 -35.36 48.02
CA ARG A 15 8.98 -34.14 48.41
C ARG A 15 8.62 -33.25 47.20
N GLU A 16 9.44 -33.24 46.15
CA GLU A 16 9.14 -32.53 44.90
C GLU A 16 8.17 -33.32 44.00
N LEU A 17 8.23 -34.65 44.01
CA LEU A 17 7.23 -35.52 43.35
C LEU A 17 5.84 -35.36 43.98
N ASP A 18 5.75 -35.33 45.31
CA ASP A 18 4.49 -35.12 46.03
C ASP A 18 3.91 -33.72 45.82
N LYS A 19 4.75 -32.73 45.50
CA LYS A 19 4.33 -31.37 45.12
C LYS A 19 4.05 -31.21 43.62
N GLY A 20 4.54 -32.11 42.79
CA GLY A 20 4.47 -32.02 41.34
C GLY A 20 3.08 -32.34 40.81
N GLU A 21 2.63 -31.60 39.81
CA GLU A 21 1.44 -31.96 39.05
C GLU A 21 1.76 -33.11 38.08
N ARG A 22 0.77 -33.94 37.76
CA ARG A 22 0.96 -35.04 36.81
C ARG A 22 1.02 -34.46 35.40
N PHE A 23 1.99 -34.91 34.60
CA PHE A 23 2.09 -34.53 33.19
C PHE A 23 0.80 -34.87 32.42
N TRP A 24 0.27 -36.07 32.64
CA TRP A 24 -1.04 -36.49 32.17
C TRP A 24 -1.95 -36.80 33.37
N PRO A 25 -3.18 -36.26 33.42
CA PRO A 25 -3.83 -35.42 32.42
C PRO A 25 -3.62 -33.90 32.62
N ASP A 26 -3.08 -33.48 33.77
CA ASP A 26 -3.22 -32.09 34.23
C ASP A 26 -2.45 -31.08 33.37
N THR A 27 -1.18 -31.35 33.07
CA THR A 27 -0.36 -30.45 32.24
C THR A 27 -0.84 -30.43 30.78
N ILE A 28 -1.11 -31.60 30.19
CA ILE A 28 -1.61 -31.67 28.80
C ILE A 28 -2.93 -30.91 28.65
N PHE A 29 -3.85 -31.03 29.61
CA PHE A 29 -5.11 -30.30 29.55
C PHE A 29 -4.90 -28.78 29.52
N LYS A 30 -3.98 -28.25 30.35
CA LYS A 30 -3.60 -26.83 30.33
C LYS A 30 -3.00 -26.43 28.98
N ASP A 31 -2.13 -27.26 28.41
CA ASP A 31 -1.51 -27.00 27.09
C ASP A 31 -2.55 -26.99 25.96
N VAL A 32 -3.52 -27.91 25.99
CA VAL A 32 -4.62 -27.96 25.02
C VAL A 32 -5.51 -26.72 25.13
N VAL A 33 -5.85 -26.30 26.34
CA VAL A 33 -6.67 -25.09 26.55
C VAL A 33 -5.92 -23.84 26.06
N MET A 34 -4.62 -23.71 26.36
CA MET A 34 -3.82 -22.58 25.91
C MET A 34 -3.61 -22.57 24.39
N SER A 35 -3.31 -23.72 23.78
CA SER A 35 -3.14 -23.83 22.33
C SER A 35 -4.45 -23.57 21.58
N LEU A 36 -5.59 -24.05 22.08
CA LEU A 36 -6.90 -23.71 21.54
C LEU A 36 -7.17 -22.21 21.66
N GLY A 37 -6.86 -21.59 22.80
CA GLY A 37 -6.99 -20.15 23.00
C GLY A 37 -6.17 -19.33 21.99
N ILE A 38 -4.90 -19.70 21.77
CA ILE A 38 -4.04 -19.05 20.76
C ILE A 38 -4.58 -19.26 19.35
N PHE A 39 -5.05 -20.48 19.03
CA PHE A 39 -5.63 -20.77 17.72
C PHE A 39 -6.88 -19.94 17.43
N VAL A 40 -7.80 -19.84 18.40
CA VAL A 40 -8.99 -18.99 18.30
C VAL A 40 -8.59 -17.52 18.16
N LEU A 41 -7.61 -17.05 18.94
CA LEU A 41 -7.10 -15.69 18.80
C LEU A 41 -6.58 -15.42 17.39
N LEU A 42 -5.75 -16.31 16.83
CA LEU A 42 -5.23 -16.18 15.47
C LEU A 42 -6.34 -16.19 14.41
N LEU A 43 -7.37 -17.03 14.56
CA LEU A 43 -8.53 -17.02 13.68
C LEU A 43 -9.27 -15.67 13.75
N LEU A 44 -9.50 -15.14 14.95
CA LEU A 44 -10.16 -13.84 15.12
C LEU A 44 -9.33 -12.70 14.51
N LEU A 45 -8.02 -12.67 14.73
CA LEU A 45 -7.14 -11.70 14.07
C LEU A 45 -7.22 -11.83 12.54
N ALA A 46 -7.13 -13.04 12.00
CA ALA A 46 -7.20 -13.27 10.56
C ALA A 46 -8.56 -12.87 9.95
N THR A 47 -9.67 -13.09 10.66
CA THR A 47 -11.02 -12.75 10.16
C THR A 47 -11.38 -11.27 10.31
N PHE A 48 -10.94 -10.61 11.38
CA PHE A 48 -11.38 -9.24 11.70
C PHE A 48 -10.34 -8.15 11.38
N ILE A 49 -9.04 -8.47 11.44
CA ILE A 49 -7.96 -7.53 11.09
C ILE A 49 -7.46 -7.81 9.67
N GLY A 50 -7.54 -9.07 9.21
CA GLY A 50 -7.04 -9.48 7.91
C GLY A 50 -5.51 -9.60 7.86
N VAL A 51 -5.00 -10.02 6.71
CA VAL A 51 -3.57 -10.06 6.40
C VAL A 51 -3.33 -9.09 5.25
N PRO A 52 -2.39 -8.12 5.37
CA PRO A 52 -2.03 -7.26 4.25
C PRO A 52 -1.65 -8.11 3.04
N ALA A 53 -2.35 -7.93 1.91
CA ALA A 53 -2.05 -8.63 0.68
C ALA A 53 -1.03 -7.80 -0.11
N ASP A 54 0.18 -8.32 -0.25
CA ASP A 54 1.18 -7.73 -1.15
C ASP A 54 0.80 -8.04 -2.61
N PRO A 55 1.13 -7.13 -3.55
CA PRO A 55 0.94 -7.41 -4.97
C PRO A 55 1.70 -8.68 -5.37
N LYS A 56 1.17 -9.41 -6.36
CA LYS A 56 1.90 -10.54 -6.95
C LYS A 56 3.26 -10.05 -7.45
N ALA A 57 4.29 -10.86 -7.24
CA ALA A 57 5.64 -10.52 -7.66
C ALA A 57 5.70 -10.21 -9.16
N ASP A 58 6.07 -8.97 -9.50
CA ASP A 58 6.27 -8.50 -10.87
C ASP A 58 7.77 -8.23 -11.11
N PRO A 59 8.45 -9.03 -11.95
CA PRO A 59 9.87 -8.83 -12.24
C PRO A 59 10.15 -7.57 -13.08
N SER A 60 9.12 -6.92 -13.63
CA SER A 60 9.23 -5.67 -14.39
C SER A 60 9.02 -4.42 -13.54
N ASP A 61 8.54 -4.57 -12.30
CA ASP A 61 8.40 -3.47 -11.37
C ASP A 61 9.70 -3.21 -10.61
N THR A 62 10.46 -2.21 -11.09
CA THR A 62 11.69 -1.76 -10.43
C THR A 62 11.45 -0.74 -9.32
N SER A 63 10.19 -0.33 -9.10
CA SER A 63 9.80 0.63 -8.08
C SER A 63 9.38 -0.03 -6.77
N TYR A 64 9.05 -1.33 -6.79
CA TYR A 64 8.79 -2.11 -5.59
C TYR A 64 10.01 -2.17 -4.68
N ILE A 65 9.86 -1.71 -3.44
CA ILE A 65 10.91 -1.77 -2.41
C ILE A 65 10.63 -3.00 -1.53
N PRO A 66 11.31 -4.15 -1.76
CA PRO A 66 11.07 -5.35 -0.99
C PRO A 66 11.49 -5.14 0.46
N ARG A 67 10.52 -5.17 1.37
CA ARG A 67 10.78 -5.20 2.82
C ARG A 67 10.57 -6.60 3.36
N PRO A 68 11.38 -7.03 4.33
CA PRO A 68 11.18 -8.34 4.94
C PRO A 68 10.02 -8.31 5.93
N GLU A 69 9.55 -9.50 6.27
CA GLU A 69 8.55 -9.75 7.30
C GLU A 69 8.87 -9.09 8.64
N TRP A 70 7.82 -8.78 9.42
CA TRP A 70 7.92 -7.98 10.65
C TRP A 70 8.95 -8.52 11.67
N TYR A 71 9.10 -9.85 11.77
CA TYR A 71 10.06 -10.51 12.65
C TYR A 71 11.52 -10.38 12.19
N PHE A 72 11.78 -9.87 10.99
CA PHE A 72 13.11 -9.58 10.45
C PHE A 72 13.38 -8.08 10.26
N LEU A 73 12.43 -7.20 10.53
CA LEU A 73 12.61 -5.75 10.42
C LEU A 73 13.75 -5.22 11.28
N PHE A 74 13.94 -5.76 12.49
CA PHE A 74 15.08 -5.37 13.34
C PHE A 74 16.43 -5.73 12.72
N LEU A 75 16.54 -6.88 12.03
CA LEU A 75 17.78 -7.29 11.35
C LEU A 75 18.02 -6.44 10.11
N PHE A 76 16.97 -6.16 9.35
CA PHE A 76 17.03 -5.25 8.21
C PHE A 76 17.55 -3.87 8.65
N LYS A 77 16.96 -3.31 9.72
CA LYS A 77 17.37 -2.02 10.23
C LYS A 77 18.78 -2.06 10.82
N PHE A 78 19.12 -3.10 11.56
CA PHE A 78 20.47 -3.33 12.07
C PHE A 78 21.50 -3.34 10.93
N LEU A 79 21.23 -4.07 9.84
CA LEU A 79 22.12 -4.12 8.68
C LEU A 79 22.27 -2.74 8.02
N ALA A 80 21.18 -1.98 7.89
CA ALA A 80 21.22 -0.62 7.39
C ALA A 80 22.13 0.30 8.25
N LEU A 81 22.06 0.19 9.58
CA LEU A 81 22.94 0.95 10.49
C LEU A 81 24.41 0.53 10.35
N TYR A 82 24.69 -0.77 10.14
CA TYR A 82 26.04 -1.26 9.90
C TYR A 82 26.65 -0.71 8.61
N GLY A 83 25.85 -0.57 7.55
CA GLY A 83 26.28 0.07 6.30
C GLY A 83 26.74 1.52 6.48
N GLN A 84 26.29 2.21 7.54
CA GLN A 84 26.71 3.58 7.84
C GLN A 84 28.07 3.68 8.54
N LEU A 85 28.61 2.59 9.09
CA LEU A 85 29.91 2.63 9.77
C LEU A 85 31.05 2.72 8.74
N PRO A 86 31.89 3.77 8.77
CA PRO A 86 32.88 4.06 7.73
C PRO A 86 33.98 2.98 7.56
N LEU A 87 34.21 2.15 8.58
CA LEU A 87 35.21 1.06 8.57
C LEU A 87 34.63 -0.31 8.20
N ILE A 88 33.34 -0.55 8.45
CA ILE A 88 32.71 -1.88 8.40
C ILE A 88 31.69 -1.98 7.25
N GLY A 89 31.12 -0.86 6.80
CA GLY A 89 30.12 -0.83 5.72
C GLY A 89 30.61 -1.31 4.35
N LYS A 90 31.93 -1.45 4.15
CA LYS A 90 32.50 -2.03 2.92
C LYS A 90 32.49 -3.57 2.89
N ILE A 91 32.17 -4.20 4.02
CA ILE A 91 32.28 -5.66 4.21
C ILE A 91 30.92 -6.21 4.66
N GLU A 92 29.93 -6.16 3.77
CA GLU A 92 28.55 -6.56 4.07
C GLU A 92 28.44 -8.01 4.57
N TRP A 93 29.27 -8.94 4.05
CA TRP A 93 29.25 -10.35 4.48
C TRP A 93 29.59 -10.54 5.96
N LEU A 94 30.34 -9.60 6.57
CA LEU A 94 30.67 -9.64 7.98
C LEU A 94 29.41 -9.48 8.83
N ALA A 95 28.53 -8.56 8.43
CA ALA A 95 27.30 -8.30 9.17
C ALA A 95 26.26 -9.42 8.96
N THR A 96 26.16 -9.96 7.74
CA THR A 96 25.12 -10.94 7.38
C THR A 96 25.47 -12.38 7.72
N VAL A 97 26.76 -12.76 7.73
CA VAL A 97 27.19 -14.14 7.98
C VAL A 97 27.87 -14.30 9.32
N LEU A 98 28.85 -13.44 9.64
CA LEU A 98 29.68 -13.61 10.85
C LEU A 98 28.87 -13.33 12.12
N ILE A 99 28.07 -12.25 12.15
CA ILE A 99 27.32 -11.88 13.37
C ILE A 99 26.30 -12.95 13.76
N PRO A 100 25.42 -13.46 12.87
CA PRO A 100 24.51 -14.54 13.23
C PRO A 100 25.25 -15.83 13.62
N ALA A 101 26.34 -16.18 12.93
CA ALA A 101 27.15 -17.35 13.26
C ALA A 101 27.79 -17.25 14.65
N VAL A 102 28.31 -16.07 15.01
CA VAL A 102 28.85 -15.79 16.35
C VAL A 102 27.74 -15.80 17.40
N ALA A 103 26.57 -15.22 17.12
CA ALA A 103 25.44 -15.24 18.04
C ALA A 103 24.97 -16.68 18.34
N LEU A 104 24.85 -17.51 17.31
CA LEU A 104 24.51 -18.93 17.44
C LEU A 104 25.63 -19.71 18.15
N GLY A 105 26.88 -19.43 17.83
CA GLY A 105 28.06 -19.99 18.50
C GLY A 105 28.09 -19.63 20.00
N ILE A 106 27.78 -18.39 20.36
CA ILE A 106 27.67 -17.98 21.75
C ILE A 106 26.50 -18.72 22.41
N LEU A 107 25.31 -18.72 21.80
CA LEU A 107 24.12 -19.35 22.37
C LEU A 107 24.30 -20.86 22.61
N THR A 108 24.96 -21.57 21.68
CA THR A 108 25.33 -22.98 21.83
C THR A 108 26.40 -23.20 22.90
N LEU A 109 27.32 -22.25 23.07
CA LEU A 109 28.37 -22.31 24.09
C LEU A 109 27.98 -21.73 25.45
N ILE A 110 26.80 -21.11 25.59
CA ILE A 110 26.28 -20.56 26.86
C ILE A 110 26.42 -21.55 28.03
N PRO A 111 26.06 -22.84 27.91
CA PRO A 111 26.18 -23.80 29.00
C PRO A 111 27.61 -23.97 29.54
N PHE A 112 28.62 -23.73 28.69
CA PHE A 112 30.04 -23.84 29.04
C PHE A 112 30.62 -22.52 29.54
N ILE A 113 30.12 -21.39 29.01
CA ILE A 113 30.51 -20.03 29.41
C ILE A 113 29.94 -19.71 30.80
N GLU A 114 28.68 -20.04 31.06
CA GLU A 114 27.99 -19.73 32.33
C GLU A 114 28.03 -20.92 33.30
N LYS A 115 29.13 -21.05 34.04
CA LYS A 115 29.30 -22.10 35.07
C LYS A 115 28.63 -21.78 36.42
N SER A 116 27.65 -20.88 36.44
CA SER A 116 27.02 -20.42 37.69
C SER A 116 26.21 -21.54 38.35
N PRO A 117 26.47 -21.86 39.64
CA PRO A 117 25.75 -22.91 40.37
C PRO A 117 24.30 -22.53 40.68
N ARG A 118 23.92 -21.26 40.52
CA ARG A 118 22.57 -20.75 40.77
C ARG A 118 21.72 -20.96 39.51
N ARG A 119 20.65 -21.76 39.58
CA ARG A 119 19.75 -22.04 38.44
C ARG A 119 18.56 -21.09 38.32
N HIS A 120 18.09 -20.53 39.44
CA HIS A 120 16.90 -19.69 39.45
C HIS A 120 17.18 -18.31 38.84
N TYR A 121 16.31 -17.85 37.92
CA TYR A 121 16.52 -16.68 37.07
C TYR A 121 16.79 -15.40 37.87
N SER A 122 16.07 -15.17 38.98
CA SER A 122 16.20 -13.94 39.78
C SER A 122 17.59 -13.74 40.42
N LYS A 123 18.44 -14.78 40.42
CA LYS A 123 19.83 -14.69 40.88
C LYS A 123 20.85 -14.54 39.75
N ARG A 124 20.41 -14.51 38.49
CA ARG A 124 21.23 -14.36 37.27
C ARG A 124 21.05 -12.97 36.66
N ILE A 125 21.46 -11.95 37.40
CA ILE A 125 21.31 -10.55 36.96
C ILE A 125 22.09 -10.26 35.67
N LEU A 126 23.30 -10.81 35.48
CA LEU A 126 24.11 -10.54 34.28
C LEU A 126 23.41 -11.04 33.00
N PRO A 127 22.99 -12.32 32.88
CA PRO A 127 22.25 -12.77 31.71
C PRO A 127 20.92 -12.02 31.50
N ILE A 128 20.18 -11.73 32.57
CA ILE A 128 18.91 -10.99 32.47
C ILE A 128 19.16 -9.58 31.92
N SER A 129 20.15 -8.86 32.45
CA SER A 129 20.53 -7.53 31.97
C SER A 129 20.89 -7.53 30.48
N ILE A 130 21.68 -8.52 30.03
CA ILE A 130 22.05 -8.67 28.61
C ILE A 130 20.80 -8.93 27.77
N MET A 131 19.95 -9.88 28.19
CA MET A 131 18.71 -10.23 27.49
C MET A 131 17.76 -9.03 27.39
N THR A 132 17.61 -8.25 28.45
CA THR A 132 16.75 -7.05 28.46
C THR A 132 17.23 -6.02 27.43
N ILE A 133 18.53 -5.70 27.40
CA ILE A 133 19.07 -4.75 26.41
C ILE A 133 18.87 -5.28 24.99
N MET A 134 19.07 -6.58 24.76
CA MET A 134 18.86 -7.20 23.45
C MET A 134 17.40 -7.14 23.00
N VAL A 135 16.44 -7.48 23.87
CA VAL A 135 15.00 -7.42 23.55
C VAL A 135 14.55 -5.98 23.31
N VAL A 136 14.97 -5.03 24.14
CA VAL A 136 14.69 -3.60 23.93
C VAL A 136 15.28 -3.14 22.60
N GLY A 137 16.49 -3.58 22.25
CA GLY A 137 17.10 -3.31 20.94
C GLY A 137 16.28 -3.86 19.78
N ILE A 138 15.82 -5.12 19.84
CA ILE A 138 14.97 -5.74 18.82
C ILE A 138 13.70 -4.94 18.61
N VAL A 139 12.98 -4.62 19.70
CA VAL A 139 11.71 -3.87 19.63
C VAL A 139 11.95 -2.48 19.04
N LEU A 140 12.93 -1.72 19.56
CA LEU A 140 13.17 -0.36 19.10
C LEU A 140 13.65 -0.31 17.64
N LEU A 141 14.53 -1.22 17.22
CA LEU A 141 14.97 -1.31 15.83
C LEU A 141 13.84 -1.71 14.88
N THR A 142 12.90 -2.54 15.34
CA THR A 142 11.66 -2.85 14.60
C THR A 142 10.82 -1.59 14.45
N LEU A 143 10.62 -0.81 15.51
CA LEU A 143 9.82 0.41 15.45
C LEU A 143 10.42 1.48 14.54
N VAL A 144 11.76 1.64 14.53
CA VAL A 144 12.43 2.62 13.65
C VAL A 144 12.82 2.06 12.29
N SER A 145 12.38 0.84 11.92
CA SER A 145 12.85 0.18 10.69
C SER A 145 12.49 0.97 9.44
N GLU A 146 11.37 1.68 9.47
CA GLU A 146 10.82 2.42 8.34
C GLU A 146 11.42 3.82 8.17
N VAL A 147 12.05 4.36 9.23
CA VAL A 147 12.63 5.71 9.19
C VAL A 147 13.91 5.67 8.37
N PRO A 148 14.06 6.48 7.31
CA PRO A 148 15.28 6.49 6.53
C PRO A 148 16.47 6.97 7.35
N THR A 149 17.67 6.46 7.05
CA THR A 149 18.89 6.82 7.77
C THR A 149 19.58 8.08 7.21
N VAL A 150 19.13 8.54 6.05
CA VAL A 150 19.51 9.80 5.40
C VAL A 150 18.19 10.47 5.02
N ALA A 151 17.97 11.70 5.49
CA ALA A 151 16.78 12.45 5.15
C ALA A 151 16.86 13.01 3.72
N GLU A 152 15.73 13.44 3.17
CA GLU A 152 15.62 13.96 1.80
C GLU A 152 16.47 15.22 1.57
N ASP A 153 16.68 16.02 2.62
CA ASP A 153 17.57 17.18 2.65
C ASP A 153 19.08 16.81 2.72
N GLY A 154 19.40 15.51 2.72
CA GLY A 154 20.75 14.98 2.84
C GLY A 154 21.28 14.93 4.28
N SER A 155 20.49 15.33 5.27
CA SER A 155 20.92 15.30 6.67
C SER A 155 21.03 13.86 7.19
N LYS A 156 22.12 13.59 7.93
CA LYS A 156 22.40 12.27 8.53
C LYS A 156 22.07 12.21 10.03
N LEU A 157 21.43 13.25 10.56
CA LEU A 157 21.16 13.39 12.00
C LEU A 157 20.30 12.23 12.53
N LEU A 158 19.22 11.88 11.83
CA LEU A 158 18.36 10.77 12.23
C LEU A 158 19.12 9.43 12.16
N GLY A 159 19.92 9.21 11.11
CA GLY A 159 20.76 8.02 11.00
C GLY A 159 21.81 7.90 12.10
N THR A 160 22.46 9.01 12.49
CA THR A 160 23.44 8.98 13.59
C THR A 160 22.78 8.70 14.92
N LEU A 161 21.61 9.29 15.21
CA LEU A 161 20.83 9.00 16.41
C LEU A 161 20.42 7.52 16.47
N GLN A 162 19.92 6.98 15.36
CA GLN A 162 19.56 5.56 15.25
C GLN A 162 20.78 4.65 15.46
N THR A 163 21.95 5.01 14.93
CA THR A 163 23.20 4.26 15.12
C THR A 163 23.66 4.30 16.58
N VAL A 164 23.55 5.46 17.23
CA VAL A 164 23.88 5.63 18.66
C VAL A 164 22.97 4.75 19.53
N ALA A 165 21.65 4.81 19.31
CA ALA A 165 20.68 4.02 20.06
C ALA A 165 20.78 2.52 19.77
N GLY A 166 20.95 2.14 18.51
CA GLY A 166 20.91 0.74 18.06
C GLY A 166 22.22 -0.04 18.24
N ILE A 167 23.37 0.64 18.27
CA ILE A 167 24.69 -0.02 18.31
C ILE A 167 25.52 0.48 19.50
N PHE A 168 25.81 1.77 19.58
CA PHE A 168 26.80 2.28 20.55
C PHE A 168 26.34 2.15 22.01
N ILE A 169 25.07 2.46 22.30
CA ILE A 169 24.51 2.33 23.66
C ILE A 169 24.48 0.85 24.10
N PRO A 170 23.94 -0.11 23.30
CA PRO A 170 23.98 -1.53 23.65
C PRO A 170 25.40 -2.05 23.88
N VAL A 171 26.34 -1.76 22.96
CA VAL A 171 27.73 -2.23 23.08
C VAL A 171 28.40 -1.66 24.32
N GLY A 172 28.25 -0.36 24.58
CA GLY A 172 28.76 0.27 25.80
C GLY A 172 28.16 -0.33 27.07
N ALA A 173 26.86 -0.60 27.06
CA ALA A 173 26.17 -1.21 28.18
C ALA A 173 26.64 -2.65 28.43
N TYR A 174 26.86 -3.47 27.40
CA TYR A 174 27.43 -4.81 27.55
C TYR A 174 28.83 -4.77 28.16
N ILE A 175 29.70 -3.86 27.70
CA ILE A 175 31.04 -3.69 28.27
C ILE A 175 30.96 -3.32 29.76
N LEU A 176 30.10 -2.36 30.12
CA LEU A 176 29.89 -1.95 31.51
C LEU A 176 29.31 -3.06 32.38
N LEU A 177 28.39 -3.88 31.86
CA LEU A 177 27.84 -5.03 32.58
C LEU A 177 28.92 -6.06 32.91
N PHE A 178 29.84 -6.33 31.99
CA PHE A 178 30.99 -7.20 32.26
C PHE A 178 31.98 -6.58 33.24
N ALA A 179 32.22 -5.27 33.15
CA ALA A 179 33.09 -4.55 34.10
C ALA A 179 32.52 -4.56 35.53
N PHE A 180 31.20 -4.40 35.68
CA PHE A 180 30.50 -4.38 36.96
C PHE A 180 29.89 -5.72 37.37
N LYS A 181 30.35 -6.85 36.80
CA LYS A 181 29.78 -8.19 37.05
C LYS A 181 29.68 -8.59 38.52
N ASN A 182 30.47 -7.97 39.40
CA ASN A 182 30.49 -8.22 40.84
C ASN A 182 29.53 -7.33 41.65
N ASN A 183 28.95 -6.28 41.06
CA ASN A 183 28.08 -5.32 41.74
C ASN A 183 26.69 -5.26 41.10
N THR A 184 25.75 -5.98 41.70
CA THR A 184 24.35 -6.07 41.24
C THR A 184 23.68 -4.71 41.09
N ARG A 185 23.95 -3.76 41.99
CA ARG A 185 23.29 -2.44 41.95
C ARG A 185 23.74 -1.67 40.72
N LEU A 186 25.04 -1.67 40.42
CA LEU A 186 25.58 -1.03 39.23
C LEU A 186 25.03 -1.67 37.95
N MET A 187 24.91 -3.00 37.90
CA MET A 187 24.35 -3.68 36.73
C MET A 187 22.88 -3.32 36.47
N LEU A 188 22.07 -3.19 37.52
CA LEU A 188 20.68 -2.75 37.39
C LEU A 188 20.59 -1.31 36.88
N TRP A 189 21.44 -0.42 37.40
CA TRP A 189 21.52 0.96 36.92
C TRP A 189 22.00 1.06 35.47
N THR A 190 23.04 0.31 35.07
CA THR A 190 23.51 0.33 33.68
C THR A 190 22.44 -0.18 32.73
N THR A 191 21.72 -1.25 33.11
CA THR A 191 20.62 -1.80 32.30
C THR A 191 19.49 -0.79 32.15
N GLY A 192 19.04 -0.20 33.27
CA GLY A 192 17.96 0.79 33.26
C GLY A 192 18.30 2.05 32.48
N LEU A 193 19.51 2.59 32.68
CA LEU A 193 19.97 3.79 32.00
C LEU A 193 20.18 3.55 30.49
N ALA A 194 20.70 2.38 30.11
CA ALA A 194 20.85 2.00 28.71
C ALA A 194 19.48 1.89 28.03
N ALA A 195 18.55 1.11 28.62
CA ALA A 195 17.21 0.94 28.07
C ALA A 195 16.45 2.28 27.96
N ALA A 196 16.50 3.12 29.01
CA ALA A 196 15.87 4.43 28.99
C ALA A 196 16.46 5.34 27.91
N SER A 197 17.79 5.38 27.79
CA SER A 197 18.46 6.17 26.74
C SER A 197 18.09 5.68 25.34
N MET A 198 18.04 4.36 25.12
CA MET A 198 17.62 3.78 23.84
C MET A 198 16.17 4.18 23.52
N ILE A 199 15.25 4.03 24.46
CA ILE A 199 13.83 4.38 24.29
C ILE A 199 13.69 5.87 23.98
N LEU A 200 14.38 6.74 24.72
CA LEU A 200 14.31 8.18 24.52
C LEU A 200 14.82 8.58 23.14
N ILE A 201 15.98 8.06 22.72
CA ILE A 201 16.56 8.42 21.41
C ILE A 201 15.74 7.82 20.25
N SER A 202 15.28 6.58 20.37
CA SER A 202 14.39 6.00 19.35
C SER A 202 13.05 6.72 19.30
N GLY A 203 12.51 7.15 20.44
CA GLY A 203 11.30 7.97 20.52
C GLY A 203 11.46 9.34 19.88
N THR A 204 12.60 10.02 20.07
CA THR A 204 12.87 11.28 19.38
C THR A 204 13.06 11.08 17.88
N VAL A 205 13.69 9.99 17.45
CA VAL A 205 13.78 9.63 16.03
C VAL A 205 12.38 9.46 15.42
N LEU A 206 11.48 8.75 16.10
CA LEU A 206 10.10 8.56 15.63
C LEU A 206 9.32 9.87 15.61
N ALA A 207 9.51 10.73 16.61
CA ALA A 207 8.83 12.03 16.69
C ALA A 207 9.32 13.04 15.65
N LEU A 208 10.58 12.94 15.24
CA LEU A 208 11.19 13.80 14.21
C LEU A 208 11.13 13.19 12.81
N ALA A 209 10.71 11.93 12.68
CA ALA A 209 10.55 11.30 11.39
C ALA A 209 9.46 12.05 10.60
N PRO A 210 9.70 12.36 9.32
CA PRO A 210 8.64 12.91 8.49
C PRO A 210 7.47 11.92 8.51
N GLN A 211 6.26 12.42 8.79
CA GLN A 211 5.08 11.60 8.65
C GLN A 211 4.99 11.24 7.17
N LYS A 212 5.12 9.94 6.87
CA LYS A 212 4.76 9.45 5.56
C LYS A 212 3.28 9.79 5.44
N ALA A 213 2.92 10.72 4.56
CA ALA A 213 1.59 10.66 3.97
C ALA A 213 1.47 9.21 3.51
N ALA A 214 0.44 8.50 3.96
CA ALA A 214 0.16 7.21 3.39
C ALA A 214 -0.05 7.51 1.89
N GLU A 215 1.02 7.39 1.11
CA GLU A 215 0.92 7.11 -0.30
C GLU A 215 0.40 5.69 -0.29
N GLU A 216 -0.90 5.60 -0.04
CA GLU A 216 -1.80 4.63 -0.57
C GLU A 216 -1.58 4.70 -2.09
N THR A 217 -0.48 4.09 -2.55
CA THR A 217 -0.70 3.12 -3.60
C THR A 217 -1.64 2.10 -2.98
N GLU A 218 -2.94 2.39 -3.05
CA GLU A 218 -4.01 1.42 -2.88
C GLU A 218 -3.73 0.37 -3.95
N VAL A 219 -2.81 -0.54 -3.64
CA VAL A 219 -2.74 -1.82 -4.30
C VAL A 219 -4.10 -2.41 -3.97
N ALA A 220 -5.00 -2.36 -4.94
CA ALA A 220 -6.35 -2.85 -4.77
C ALA A 220 -6.29 -4.29 -4.25
N THR A 221 -6.56 -4.46 -2.96
CA THR A 221 -6.40 -5.74 -2.28
C THR A 221 -7.71 -6.51 -2.23
N THR A 222 -8.84 -5.79 -2.25
CA THR A 222 -10.17 -6.38 -2.32
C THR A 222 -10.64 -6.49 -3.77
N LEU A 223 -11.48 -7.48 -4.07
CA LEU A 223 -12.05 -7.64 -5.41
C LEU A 223 -12.82 -6.39 -5.89
N PRO A 224 -13.67 -5.72 -5.09
CA PRO A 224 -14.27 -4.45 -5.46
C PRO A 224 -13.26 -3.38 -5.86
N ASP A 225 -12.20 -3.19 -5.06
CA ASP A 225 -11.16 -2.20 -5.35
C ASP A 225 -10.42 -2.56 -6.66
N GLN A 226 -10.20 -3.86 -6.91
CA GLN A 226 -9.52 -4.33 -8.12
C GLN A 226 -10.36 -4.08 -9.37
N ILE A 227 -11.67 -4.25 -9.26
CA ILE A 227 -12.61 -3.92 -10.34
C ILE A 227 -12.59 -2.41 -10.61
N ILE A 228 -12.63 -1.57 -9.58
CA ILE A 228 -12.61 -0.11 -9.70
C ILE A 228 -11.28 0.38 -10.29
N ALA A 229 -10.15 -0.11 -9.77
CA ALA A 229 -8.82 0.20 -10.30
C ALA A 229 -8.69 -0.23 -11.76
N GLY A 230 -9.14 -1.45 -12.08
CA GLY A 230 -9.18 -1.99 -13.43
C GLY A 230 -10.02 -1.16 -14.39
N GLN A 231 -11.17 -0.68 -13.94
CA GLN A 231 -12.04 0.20 -14.72
C GLN A 231 -11.37 1.54 -15.02
N GLY A 232 -10.69 2.14 -14.04
CA GLY A 232 -9.95 3.39 -14.24
C GLY A 232 -8.87 3.24 -15.30
N LEU A 233 -8.06 2.18 -15.19
CA LEU A 233 -7.02 1.85 -16.16
C LEU A 233 -7.59 1.57 -17.56
N TYR A 234 -8.66 0.78 -17.65
CA TYR A 234 -9.34 0.50 -18.91
C TYR A 234 -9.84 1.79 -19.58
N SER A 235 -10.37 2.72 -18.79
CA SER A 235 -10.86 4.02 -19.28
C SER A 235 -9.78 4.84 -19.97
N ILE A 236 -8.57 4.82 -19.42
CA ILE A 236 -7.43 5.59 -19.91
C ILE A 236 -6.79 4.93 -21.14
N HIS A 237 -6.65 3.60 -21.12
CA HIS A 237 -5.80 2.90 -22.09
C HIS A 237 -6.56 2.14 -23.18
N CYS A 238 -7.84 1.80 -22.98
CA CYS A 238 -8.53 0.82 -23.84
C CYS A 238 -9.78 1.37 -24.54
N THR A 239 -10.44 2.39 -23.97
CA THR A 239 -11.74 2.89 -24.47
C THR A 239 -11.68 3.47 -25.87
N GLU A 240 -10.54 4.04 -26.27
CA GLU A 240 -10.37 4.66 -27.58
C GLU A 240 -10.62 3.68 -28.73
N CYS A 241 -10.19 2.42 -28.60
CA CYS A 241 -10.41 1.41 -29.64
C CYS A 241 -11.56 0.45 -29.31
N HIS A 242 -11.86 0.22 -28.03
CA HIS A 242 -12.81 -0.81 -27.61
C HIS A 242 -14.15 -0.29 -27.07
N GLY A 243 -14.26 1.01 -26.79
CA GLY A 243 -15.46 1.64 -26.23
C GLY A 243 -15.51 1.53 -24.70
N ASP A 244 -16.50 2.16 -24.08
CA ASP A 244 -16.68 2.11 -22.62
C ASP A 244 -17.16 0.73 -22.13
N ASP A 245 -17.87 0.00 -22.98
CA ASP A 245 -18.46 -1.31 -22.72
C ASP A 245 -17.79 -2.46 -23.47
N GLY A 246 -16.72 -2.21 -24.22
CA GLY A 246 -16.00 -3.24 -24.98
C GLY A 246 -16.74 -3.73 -26.23
N ALA A 247 -17.83 -3.08 -26.65
CA ALA A 247 -18.70 -3.53 -27.73
C ALA A 247 -18.26 -3.09 -29.15
N ILE A 248 -17.23 -2.25 -29.27
CA ILE A 248 -16.81 -1.71 -30.57
C ILE A 248 -16.44 -2.85 -31.53
N ALA A 249 -17.05 -2.82 -32.72
CA ALA A 249 -16.79 -3.75 -33.81
C ALA A 249 -16.05 -3.11 -35.00
N VAL A 250 -16.08 -1.78 -35.10
CA VAL A 250 -15.41 -0.98 -36.13
C VAL A 250 -14.80 0.24 -35.43
N ILE A 251 -13.50 0.43 -35.58
CA ILE A 251 -12.79 1.56 -34.97
C ILE A 251 -13.09 2.83 -35.77
N GLU A 252 -13.49 3.89 -35.07
CA GLU A 252 -13.77 5.22 -35.63
C GLU A 252 -13.06 6.29 -34.77
N GLY A 253 -12.51 7.32 -35.39
CA GLY A 253 -11.82 8.42 -34.71
C GLY A 253 -10.37 8.13 -34.27
N VAL A 254 -9.75 7.04 -34.74
CA VAL A 254 -8.38 6.66 -34.38
C VAL A 254 -7.47 6.74 -35.61
N GLU A 255 -6.50 7.65 -35.56
CA GLU A 255 -5.55 7.85 -36.65
C GLU A 255 -4.78 6.55 -36.95
N GLY A 256 -4.92 6.07 -38.19
CA GLY A 256 -4.26 4.85 -38.66
C GLY A 256 -5.04 3.55 -38.49
N LEU A 257 -6.17 3.54 -37.78
CA LEU A 257 -7.05 2.36 -37.59
C LEU A 257 -8.51 2.62 -38.02
N GLU A 258 -8.78 3.74 -38.67
CA GLU A 258 -10.11 4.13 -39.11
C GLU A 258 -10.78 3.07 -40.01
N GLY A 259 -11.97 2.63 -39.62
CA GLY A 259 -12.75 1.63 -40.35
C GLY A 259 -12.27 0.19 -40.18
N GLU A 260 -11.27 -0.06 -39.32
CA GLU A 260 -10.76 -1.40 -39.07
C GLU A 260 -11.75 -2.22 -38.25
N LYS A 261 -12.01 -3.46 -38.69
CA LYS A 261 -12.97 -4.36 -38.05
C LYS A 261 -12.29 -5.18 -36.97
N ILE A 262 -12.76 -5.02 -35.74
CA ILE A 262 -12.28 -5.77 -34.59
C ILE A 262 -13.39 -6.65 -34.00
N THR A 263 -13.01 -7.69 -33.30
CA THR A 263 -13.96 -8.50 -32.52
C THR A 263 -14.30 -7.74 -31.24
N PRO A 264 -15.60 -7.52 -30.93
CA PRO A 264 -16.01 -6.94 -29.65
C PRO A 264 -15.45 -7.75 -28.48
N ILE A 265 -14.71 -7.09 -27.60
CA ILE A 265 -13.99 -7.77 -26.51
C ILE A 265 -14.90 -8.17 -25.36
N ASN A 266 -16.08 -7.55 -25.26
CA ASN A 266 -17.15 -7.96 -24.36
C ASN A 266 -17.98 -9.15 -24.89
N SER A 267 -17.70 -9.63 -26.12
CA SER A 267 -18.46 -10.73 -26.70
C SER A 267 -18.18 -12.04 -25.97
N ARG A 268 -19.17 -12.94 -25.98
CA ARG A 268 -19.00 -14.30 -25.47
C ARG A 268 -17.86 -15.05 -26.19
N ASP A 269 -17.65 -14.79 -27.48
CA ASP A 269 -16.56 -15.43 -28.23
C ASP A 269 -15.19 -15.10 -27.64
N VAL A 270 -14.98 -13.87 -27.18
CA VAL A 270 -13.72 -13.46 -26.53
C VAL A 270 -13.69 -13.93 -25.08
N LEU A 271 -14.70 -13.58 -24.30
CA LEU A 271 -14.72 -13.86 -22.87
C LEU A 271 -14.73 -15.37 -22.58
N TYR A 272 -15.46 -16.19 -23.33
CA TYR A 272 -15.54 -17.61 -23.02
C TYR A 272 -14.32 -18.41 -23.46
N THR A 273 -13.62 -17.97 -24.51
CA THR A 273 -12.53 -18.75 -25.13
C THR A 273 -11.15 -18.35 -24.66
N ILE A 274 -10.93 -17.08 -24.32
CA ILE A 274 -9.65 -16.59 -23.85
C ILE A 274 -9.57 -16.79 -22.34
N THR A 275 -8.51 -17.44 -21.84
CA THR A 275 -8.25 -17.59 -20.40
C THR A 275 -7.71 -16.28 -19.81
N ASP A 276 -7.82 -16.08 -18.49
CA ASP A 276 -7.31 -14.86 -17.84
C ASP A 276 -5.80 -14.69 -18.09
N ALA A 277 -5.03 -15.77 -17.94
CA ALA A 277 -3.60 -15.76 -18.24
C ALA A 277 -3.32 -15.35 -19.69
N SER A 278 -4.10 -15.89 -20.65
CA SER A 278 -3.97 -15.52 -22.05
C SER A 278 -4.34 -14.06 -22.29
N MET A 279 -5.39 -13.55 -21.64
CA MET A 279 -5.85 -12.17 -21.79
C MET A 279 -4.80 -11.19 -21.27
N ILE A 280 -4.23 -11.48 -20.11
CA ILE A 280 -3.17 -10.66 -19.51
C ILE A 280 -1.93 -10.63 -20.42
N GLU A 281 -1.50 -11.77 -20.98
CA GLU A 281 -0.39 -11.78 -21.96
C GLU A 281 -0.71 -11.00 -23.24
N LEU A 282 -1.96 -11.10 -23.71
CA LEU A 282 -2.42 -10.43 -24.93
C LEU A 282 -2.47 -8.91 -24.74
N ILE A 283 -2.84 -8.43 -23.55
CA ILE A 283 -2.74 -7.00 -23.18
C ILE A 283 -1.27 -6.60 -23.00
N ALA A 284 -0.48 -7.40 -22.30
CA ALA A 284 0.92 -7.08 -22.01
C ALA A 284 1.75 -6.96 -23.29
N TYR A 285 1.67 -7.94 -24.17
CA TYR A 285 2.42 -7.99 -25.43
C TYR A 285 1.75 -7.20 -26.57
N GLY A 286 0.43 -7.02 -26.49
CA GLY A 286 -0.37 -6.43 -27.57
C GLY A 286 -0.57 -7.38 -28.76
N ARG A 287 -1.17 -6.85 -29.81
CA ARG A 287 -1.30 -7.50 -31.13
C ARG A 287 -0.85 -6.52 -32.21
N PRO A 288 0.47 -6.38 -32.46
CA PRO A 288 1.02 -5.39 -33.38
C PRO A 288 0.44 -5.48 -34.80
N ASN A 289 0.19 -6.70 -35.29
CA ASN A 289 -0.39 -6.94 -36.62
C ASN A 289 -1.88 -6.55 -36.73
N ALA A 290 -2.54 -6.28 -35.60
CA ALA A 290 -3.96 -5.90 -35.52
C ALA A 290 -4.12 -4.50 -34.87
N GLY A 291 -3.07 -3.68 -34.89
CA GLY A 291 -3.12 -2.30 -34.40
C GLY A 291 -3.05 -2.13 -32.87
N MET A 292 -3.02 -3.21 -32.09
CA MET A 292 -2.94 -3.12 -30.62
C MET A 292 -1.48 -3.10 -30.16
N PRO A 293 -0.96 -1.98 -29.61
CA PRO A 293 0.42 -1.90 -29.12
C PRO A 293 0.62 -2.73 -27.82
N PRO A 294 1.86 -3.03 -27.43
CA PRO A 294 2.15 -3.59 -26.11
C PRO A 294 1.82 -2.58 -25.00
N PHE A 295 1.09 -3.01 -23.98
CA PHE A 295 0.80 -2.19 -22.80
C PHE A 295 1.66 -2.55 -21.58
N GLY A 296 2.23 -3.75 -21.54
CA GLY A 296 3.04 -4.20 -20.41
C GLY A 296 4.42 -3.55 -20.39
N LYS A 297 4.89 -3.11 -19.22
CA LYS A 297 6.24 -2.54 -19.01
C LYS A 297 7.36 -3.43 -19.55
N THR A 298 7.23 -4.76 -19.40
CA THR A 298 8.18 -5.74 -19.95
C THR A 298 8.37 -5.64 -21.47
N TYR A 299 7.35 -5.17 -22.19
CA TYR A 299 7.32 -5.07 -23.65
C TYR A 299 7.38 -3.61 -24.16
N GLY A 300 7.69 -2.66 -23.28
CA GLY A 300 7.83 -1.23 -23.61
C GLY A 300 6.56 -0.39 -23.44
N GLY A 301 5.50 -0.94 -22.84
CA GLY A 301 4.30 -0.20 -22.45
C GLY A 301 4.38 0.42 -21.05
N GLU A 302 3.27 0.95 -20.55
CA GLU A 302 3.22 1.73 -19.30
C GLU A 302 2.67 0.95 -18.09
N LEU A 303 2.01 -0.18 -18.30
CA LEU A 303 1.29 -0.93 -17.27
C LEU A 303 2.14 -2.04 -16.63
N THR A 304 2.09 -2.12 -15.31
CA THR A 304 2.59 -3.26 -14.52
C THR A 304 1.73 -4.50 -14.73
N ARG A 305 2.25 -5.66 -14.32
CA ARG A 305 1.51 -6.92 -14.37
C ARG A 305 0.23 -6.88 -13.54
N SER A 306 0.27 -6.26 -12.36
CA SER A 306 -0.87 -6.13 -11.45
C SER A 306 -1.95 -5.22 -12.03
N GLU A 307 -1.57 -4.11 -12.66
CA GLU A 307 -2.51 -3.20 -13.33
C GLU A 307 -3.25 -3.90 -14.49
N ILE A 308 -2.56 -4.75 -15.27
CA ILE A 308 -3.20 -5.55 -16.31
C ILE A 308 -4.13 -6.63 -15.72
N ASP A 309 -3.77 -7.20 -14.56
CA ASP A 309 -4.64 -8.12 -13.81
C ASP A 309 -5.95 -7.41 -13.42
N TYR A 310 -5.87 -6.17 -12.91
CA TYR A 310 -7.05 -5.37 -12.57
C TYR A 310 -7.93 -5.08 -13.78
N ILE A 311 -7.36 -4.72 -14.94
CA ILE A 311 -8.12 -4.53 -16.18
C ILE A 311 -8.85 -5.82 -16.56
N THR A 312 -8.16 -6.96 -16.48
CA THR A 312 -8.75 -8.28 -16.79
C THR A 312 -9.90 -8.60 -15.82
N ILE A 313 -9.70 -8.37 -14.52
CA ILE A 313 -10.72 -8.54 -13.48
C ILE A 313 -11.94 -7.67 -13.78
N PHE A 314 -11.74 -6.39 -14.09
CA PHE A 314 -12.82 -5.49 -14.50
C PHE A 314 -13.61 -6.05 -15.69
N MET A 315 -12.94 -6.46 -16.76
CA MET A 315 -13.60 -7.03 -17.94
C MET A 315 -14.41 -8.29 -17.59
N ARG A 316 -13.87 -9.18 -16.76
CA ARG A 316 -14.56 -10.40 -16.31
C ARG A 316 -15.80 -10.08 -15.50
N TYR A 317 -15.66 -9.35 -14.42
CA TYR A 317 -16.77 -9.13 -13.50
C TYR A 317 -17.82 -8.16 -14.05
N THR A 318 -17.50 -7.40 -15.11
CA THR A 318 -18.46 -6.47 -15.74
C THR A 318 -19.20 -7.09 -16.92
N TRP A 319 -18.54 -7.92 -17.74
CA TRP A 319 -19.11 -8.38 -19.02
C TRP A 319 -19.29 -9.90 -19.13
N ASP A 320 -18.59 -10.68 -18.31
CA ASP A 320 -18.64 -12.14 -18.36
C ASP A 320 -19.72 -12.65 -17.39
N ASP A 321 -20.83 -13.13 -17.94
CA ASP A 321 -21.99 -13.63 -17.20
C ASP A 321 -21.72 -14.90 -16.38
N ARG A 322 -20.52 -15.48 -16.48
CA ARG A 322 -20.07 -16.57 -15.59
C ARG A 322 -19.60 -16.05 -14.23
N PHE A 323 -19.33 -14.76 -14.11
CA PHE A 323 -18.87 -14.12 -12.89
C PHE A 323 -20.02 -13.35 -12.26
N GLU A 324 -20.27 -13.61 -10.97
CA GLU A 324 -21.19 -12.78 -10.19
C GLU A 324 -20.41 -11.59 -9.65
N ALA A 325 -20.70 -10.40 -10.18
CA ALA A 325 -20.15 -9.15 -9.65
C ALA A 325 -20.55 -9.01 -8.18
N PRO A 326 -19.62 -8.67 -7.27
CA PRO A 326 -20.01 -8.24 -5.93
C PRO A 326 -20.92 -7.00 -6.06
N VAL A 327 -21.67 -6.67 -5.00
CA VAL A 327 -22.38 -5.39 -4.96
C VAL A 327 -21.33 -4.28 -4.96
N LEU A 328 -21.04 -3.76 -6.15
CA LEU A 328 -20.15 -2.62 -6.32
C LEU A 328 -20.93 -1.38 -5.91
N PRO A 329 -20.31 -0.46 -5.13
CA PRO A 329 -20.84 0.89 -5.00
C PRO A 329 -21.09 1.46 -6.40
N GLU A 330 -22.21 2.15 -6.60
CA GLU A 330 -22.40 2.90 -7.84
C GLU A 330 -21.23 3.86 -8.01
N LEU A 331 -20.61 3.89 -9.20
CA LEU A 331 -19.41 4.71 -9.44
C LEU A 331 -19.66 6.20 -9.20
N PHE A 332 -20.88 6.66 -9.49
CA PHE A 332 -21.32 8.03 -9.32
C PHE A 332 -22.69 7.97 -8.65
N PRO A 333 -22.75 7.73 -7.33
CA PRO A 333 -24.02 7.71 -6.63
C PRO A 333 -24.66 9.10 -6.71
N PRO A 334 -26.00 9.20 -6.71
CA PRO A 334 -26.67 10.49 -6.68
C PRO A 334 -26.20 11.32 -5.48
N LEU A 335 -25.86 12.59 -5.71
CA LEU A 335 -25.45 13.50 -4.65
C LEU A 335 -26.60 13.74 -3.67
N ALA A 336 -26.30 13.79 -2.38
CA ALA A 336 -27.30 14.06 -1.36
C ALA A 336 -27.93 15.45 -1.56
N GLU A 337 -29.12 15.65 -1.00
CA GLU A 337 -29.80 16.95 -1.08
C GLU A 337 -28.97 18.02 -0.34
N GLY A 338 -28.59 19.09 -1.06
CA GLY A 338 -27.77 20.17 -0.52
C GLY A 338 -26.25 19.90 -0.52
N GLU A 339 -25.81 18.74 -1.01
CA GLU A 339 -24.38 18.42 -1.16
C GLU A 339 -23.78 19.14 -2.37
N ALA A 340 -22.73 19.92 -2.12
CA ALA A 340 -21.89 20.50 -3.16
C ALA A 340 -20.78 19.50 -3.52
N PRO A 341 -20.66 19.09 -4.80
CA PRO A 341 -19.58 18.20 -5.24
C PRO A 341 -18.26 18.97 -5.36
N SER A 342 -17.14 18.30 -5.07
CA SER A 342 -15.77 18.77 -5.35
C SER A 342 -15.17 18.13 -6.60
N TYR A 343 -14.15 18.79 -7.18
CA TYR A 343 -13.43 18.24 -8.31
C TYR A 343 -12.75 16.92 -7.97
N ASP A 344 -11.94 16.89 -6.90
CA ASP A 344 -11.09 15.74 -6.57
C ASP A 344 -11.89 14.47 -6.26
N VAL A 345 -13.08 14.62 -5.65
CA VAL A 345 -13.89 13.47 -5.20
C VAL A 345 -14.92 13.06 -6.24
N HIS A 346 -15.58 14.02 -6.89
CA HIS A 346 -16.77 13.74 -7.70
C HIS A 346 -16.52 13.90 -9.19
N ILE A 347 -15.91 15.01 -9.61
CA ILE A 347 -15.80 15.36 -11.03
C ILE A 347 -14.62 14.68 -11.70
N GLN A 348 -13.46 14.65 -11.05
CA GLN A 348 -12.24 14.07 -11.61
C GLN A 348 -12.44 12.59 -12.01
N PRO A 349 -13.11 11.73 -11.22
CA PRO A 349 -13.39 10.35 -11.63
C PRO A 349 -14.31 10.27 -12.87
N ILE A 350 -15.31 11.15 -12.97
CA ILE A 350 -16.21 11.24 -14.14
C ILE A 350 -15.41 11.65 -15.39
N VAL A 351 -14.62 12.71 -15.26
CA VAL A 351 -13.77 13.27 -16.33
C VAL A 351 -12.78 12.22 -16.82
N LYS A 352 -12.12 11.50 -15.91
CA LYS A 352 -11.22 10.38 -16.24
C LYS A 352 -11.93 9.27 -17.01
N ARG A 353 -13.20 9.00 -16.70
CA ARG A 353 -13.98 7.92 -17.32
C ARG A 353 -14.49 8.29 -18.72
N TYR A 354 -15.05 9.48 -18.88
CA TYR A 354 -15.84 9.83 -20.07
C TYR A 354 -15.20 10.89 -20.96
N CYS A 355 -14.26 11.68 -20.46
CA CYS A 355 -13.83 12.89 -21.13
C CYS A 355 -12.36 12.83 -21.59
N ILE A 356 -11.44 12.37 -20.73
CA ILE A 356 -9.98 12.50 -20.96
C ILE A 356 -9.50 11.79 -22.23
N SER A 357 -10.13 10.68 -22.64
CA SER A 357 -9.73 9.93 -23.83
C SER A 357 -9.72 10.82 -25.09
N CYS A 358 -10.67 11.75 -25.18
CA CYS A 358 -10.78 12.74 -26.25
C CYS A 358 -10.23 14.12 -25.85
N HIS A 359 -10.42 14.55 -24.59
CA HIS A 359 -10.00 15.88 -24.09
C HIS A 359 -8.59 15.88 -23.50
N ARG A 360 -7.61 15.53 -24.34
CA ARG A 360 -6.17 15.53 -24.04
C ARG A 360 -5.35 16.11 -25.19
N ALA A 361 -4.08 16.43 -24.92
CA ALA A 361 -3.20 17.02 -25.93
C ALA A 361 -3.05 16.12 -27.16
N GLY A 362 -3.04 16.72 -28.36
CA GLY A 362 -2.87 16.00 -29.62
C GLY A 362 -4.15 15.38 -30.19
N LYS A 363 -5.33 15.67 -29.61
CA LYS A 363 -6.64 15.29 -30.14
C LYS A 363 -7.36 16.49 -30.77
N ASP A 364 -8.28 16.20 -31.68
CA ASP A 364 -9.17 17.22 -32.27
C ASP A 364 -10.31 17.53 -31.29
N ASN A 365 -10.04 18.45 -30.36
CA ASN A 365 -10.90 18.76 -29.21
C ASN A 365 -10.97 20.26 -28.91
N ASN A 366 -10.76 21.11 -29.91
CA ASN A 366 -10.72 22.57 -29.79
C ASN A 366 -9.72 23.05 -28.71
N ASN A 367 -8.58 22.35 -28.58
CA ASN A 367 -7.55 22.57 -27.56
C ASN A 367 -8.06 22.52 -26.11
N TYR A 368 -9.22 21.89 -25.87
CA TYR A 368 -9.83 21.80 -24.55
C TYR A 368 -9.36 20.53 -23.84
N LEU A 369 -8.54 20.72 -22.81
CA LEU A 369 -7.88 19.67 -22.04
C LEU A 369 -8.55 19.50 -20.68
N MET A 370 -8.73 18.25 -20.28
CA MET A 370 -9.39 17.91 -19.01
C MET A 370 -8.53 16.99 -18.14
N THR A 371 -7.19 17.00 -18.30
CA THR A 371 -6.32 16.07 -17.56
C THR A 371 -6.06 16.50 -16.13
N THR A 372 -6.17 17.80 -15.84
CA THR A 372 -6.04 18.37 -14.49
C THR A 372 -7.16 19.38 -14.19
N TYR A 373 -7.32 19.71 -12.90
CA TYR A 373 -8.25 20.76 -12.45
C TYR A 373 -7.93 22.14 -13.07
N GLU A 374 -6.65 22.45 -13.26
CA GLU A 374 -6.26 23.73 -13.86
C GLU A 374 -6.60 23.73 -15.35
N GLU A 375 -6.31 22.63 -16.06
CA GLU A 375 -6.55 22.54 -17.50
C GLU A 375 -8.02 22.64 -17.88
N ILE A 376 -8.91 21.94 -17.14
CA ILE A 376 -10.35 21.96 -17.42
C ILE A 376 -10.93 23.38 -17.33
N LEU A 377 -10.32 24.27 -16.54
CA LEU A 377 -10.75 25.66 -16.36
C LEU A 377 -10.06 26.65 -17.30
N THR A 378 -8.83 26.36 -17.75
CA THR A 378 -7.95 27.37 -18.38
C THR A 378 -7.60 27.09 -19.83
N THR A 379 -7.99 25.93 -20.37
CA THR A 379 -7.67 25.53 -21.75
C THR A 379 -8.90 25.60 -22.66
N GLY A 380 -8.68 25.40 -23.97
CA GLY A 380 -9.71 25.43 -25.00
C GLY A 380 -9.80 26.76 -25.75
N ASP A 381 -10.15 26.68 -27.03
CA ASP A 381 -10.32 27.85 -27.91
C ASP A 381 -11.48 28.76 -27.46
N ASN A 382 -12.41 28.20 -26.67
CA ASN A 382 -13.57 28.88 -26.08
C ASN A 382 -13.48 28.96 -24.55
N VAL A 383 -12.28 29.02 -23.98
CA VAL A 383 -12.04 28.98 -22.52
C VAL A 383 -12.99 29.88 -21.70
N GLN A 384 -13.27 31.09 -22.19
CA GLN A 384 -14.15 32.05 -21.52
C GLN A 384 -15.63 31.63 -21.43
N PHE A 385 -16.04 30.62 -22.20
CA PHE A 385 -17.42 30.12 -22.28
C PHE A 385 -17.53 28.65 -21.85
N ASN A 386 -16.42 27.89 -21.84
CA ASN A 386 -16.42 26.47 -21.53
C ASN A 386 -16.97 26.18 -20.13
N LEU A 387 -16.50 26.93 -19.13
CA LEU A 387 -16.90 26.81 -17.73
C LEU A 387 -16.97 28.19 -17.06
N ILE A 388 -18.17 28.56 -16.63
CA ILE A 388 -18.46 29.83 -15.95
C ILE A 388 -19.09 29.51 -14.60
N ALA A 389 -18.39 29.89 -13.52
CA ALA A 389 -18.87 29.67 -12.15
C ALA A 389 -20.24 30.30 -11.91
N GLY A 390 -21.21 29.49 -11.45
CA GLY A 390 -22.57 29.95 -11.16
C GLY A 390 -23.46 30.14 -12.38
N ASP A 391 -23.06 29.68 -13.57
CA ASP A 391 -23.78 29.92 -14.82
C ASP A 391 -24.07 28.62 -15.59
N GLU A 392 -25.36 28.34 -15.74
CA GLU A 392 -25.89 27.19 -16.48
C GLU A 392 -25.63 27.27 -17.99
N THR A 393 -25.26 28.46 -18.50
CA THR A 393 -24.90 28.67 -19.91
C THR A 393 -23.47 28.27 -20.25
N SER A 394 -22.71 27.73 -19.30
CA SER A 394 -21.41 27.11 -19.55
C SER A 394 -21.52 26.09 -20.70
N TYR A 395 -20.64 26.18 -21.71
CA TYR A 395 -20.70 25.28 -22.87
C TYR A 395 -20.62 23.82 -22.47
N LEU A 396 -19.83 23.47 -21.44
CA LEU A 396 -19.78 22.09 -20.93
C LEU A 396 -21.17 21.60 -20.52
N LEU A 397 -21.95 22.40 -19.78
CA LEU A 397 -23.29 22.02 -19.35
C LEU A 397 -24.25 21.86 -20.51
N GLN A 398 -24.13 22.69 -21.53
CA GLN A 398 -24.98 22.58 -22.72
C GLN A 398 -24.68 21.28 -23.49
N VAL A 399 -23.40 21.04 -23.82
CA VAL A 399 -23.02 19.90 -24.68
C VAL A 399 -23.21 18.55 -24.01
N ILE A 400 -23.08 18.46 -22.68
CA ILE A 400 -23.36 17.20 -21.93
C ILE A 400 -24.85 16.94 -21.71
N GLN A 401 -25.70 17.93 -21.97
CA GLN A 401 -27.16 17.85 -21.91
C GLN A 401 -27.78 17.73 -23.32
N ASP A 402 -27.03 17.20 -24.28
CA ASP A 402 -27.47 17.03 -25.68
C ASP A 402 -27.80 18.35 -26.42
N HIS A 403 -27.18 19.47 -26.03
CA HIS A 403 -27.32 20.75 -26.74
C HIS A 403 -26.00 21.15 -27.43
N ALA A 404 -25.95 21.08 -28.75
CA ALA A 404 -24.82 21.57 -29.55
C ALA A 404 -24.72 23.10 -29.49
N ILE A 405 -23.49 23.62 -29.52
CA ILE A 405 -23.21 25.06 -29.59
C ILE A 405 -23.14 25.46 -31.06
N MET A 406 -24.00 26.39 -31.47
CA MET A 406 -24.05 26.90 -32.84
C MET A 406 -23.02 28.02 -33.06
N ASN A 407 -22.52 28.13 -34.29
CA ASN A 407 -21.56 29.18 -34.65
C ASN A 407 -22.24 30.56 -34.75
N PRO A 408 -21.79 31.58 -33.98
CA PRO A 408 -22.39 32.91 -34.00
C PRO A 408 -22.31 33.61 -35.38
N ASP A 409 -21.25 33.35 -36.14
CA ASP A 409 -21.02 33.95 -37.47
C ASP A 409 -21.73 33.18 -38.58
N LYS A 410 -22.12 31.92 -38.31
CA LYS A 410 -22.80 31.02 -39.25
C LYS A 410 -23.81 30.14 -38.50
N PRO A 411 -25.06 30.60 -38.31
CA PRO A 411 -26.04 29.93 -37.46
C PRO A 411 -26.44 28.50 -37.90
N ASP A 412 -26.15 28.14 -39.15
CA ASP A 412 -26.43 26.81 -39.72
C ASP A 412 -25.26 25.81 -39.54
N GLU A 413 -24.14 26.22 -38.96
CA GLU A 413 -22.96 25.38 -38.68
C GLU A 413 -22.78 25.20 -37.16
N GLU A 414 -22.58 23.96 -36.70
CA GLU A 414 -22.23 23.68 -35.30
C GLU A 414 -20.78 24.12 -35.02
N LEU A 415 -20.59 24.91 -33.96
CA LEU A 415 -19.29 25.27 -33.43
C LEU A 415 -18.72 24.15 -32.54
N ILE A 416 -19.58 23.54 -31.71
CA ILE A 416 -19.24 22.41 -30.85
C ILE A 416 -20.45 21.45 -30.84
N GLY A 417 -20.22 20.19 -31.21
CA GLY A 417 -21.25 19.15 -31.17
C GLY A 417 -21.62 18.71 -29.75
N VAL A 418 -22.59 17.80 -29.66
CA VAL A 418 -22.98 17.14 -28.40
C VAL A 418 -21.85 16.22 -27.90
N MET A 419 -21.67 16.16 -26.58
CA MET A 419 -20.62 15.36 -25.94
C MET A 419 -21.20 14.49 -24.81
N PRO A 420 -20.78 13.22 -24.66
CA PRO A 420 -19.94 12.45 -25.57
C PRO A 420 -20.61 12.18 -26.94
N PRO A 421 -19.86 12.13 -28.05
CA PRO A 421 -20.43 11.97 -29.39
C PRO A 421 -21.18 10.65 -29.62
N SER A 422 -20.80 9.61 -28.87
CA SER A 422 -21.31 8.25 -29.04
C SER A 422 -22.49 7.91 -28.13
N LYS A 423 -22.73 8.68 -27.06
CA LYS A 423 -23.72 8.32 -26.02
C LYS A 423 -24.02 9.47 -25.04
N THR A 424 -25.29 9.66 -24.71
CA THR A 424 -25.74 10.59 -23.65
C THR A 424 -25.30 10.14 -22.25
N LEU A 425 -24.89 11.09 -21.41
CA LEU A 425 -24.52 10.83 -20.00
C LEU A 425 -25.75 10.53 -19.14
N LYS A 426 -25.53 9.79 -18.04
CA LYS A 426 -26.59 9.54 -17.06
C LYS A 426 -27.00 10.84 -16.34
N PRO A 427 -28.28 10.97 -15.93
CA PRO A 427 -28.76 12.17 -15.23
C PRO A 427 -27.94 12.55 -13.98
N ASP A 428 -27.53 11.57 -13.17
CA ASP A 428 -26.77 11.85 -11.93
C ASP A 428 -25.36 12.41 -12.21
N ILE A 429 -24.77 12.03 -13.35
CA ILE A 429 -23.47 12.55 -13.80
C ILE A 429 -23.62 14.01 -14.24
N VAL A 430 -24.68 14.31 -14.99
CA VAL A 430 -25.02 15.68 -15.42
C VAL A 430 -25.31 16.55 -14.20
N ASP A 431 -26.08 16.05 -13.24
CA ASP A 431 -26.38 16.76 -11.98
C ASP A 431 -25.10 17.07 -11.18
N ALA A 432 -24.14 16.13 -11.12
CA ALA A 432 -22.86 16.38 -10.48
C ALA A 432 -22.09 17.56 -11.12
N PHE A 433 -21.98 17.60 -12.45
CA PHE A 433 -21.37 18.74 -13.15
C PHE A 433 -22.14 20.03 -12.94
N MET A 434 -23.47 19.99 -13.02
CA MET A 434 -24.33 21.15 -12.80
C MET A 434 -24.11 21.74 -11.41
N ARG A 435 -24.24 20.92 -10.35
CA ARG A 435 -24.02 21.40 -8.98
C ARG A 435 -22.59 21.87 -8.75
N TRP A 436 -21.59 21.22 -9.33
CA TRP A 436 -20.19 21.65 -9.21
C TRP A 436 -19.99 23.04 -9.79
N ILE A 437 -20.49 23.28 -11.01
CA ILE A 437 -20.38 24.57 -11.70
C ILE A 437 -21.16 25.65 -10.96
N MET A 438 -22.38 25.33 -10.51
CA MET A 438 -23.23 26.28 -9.80
C MET A 438 -22.66 26.66 -8.42
N ASN A 439 -21.87 25.79 -7.79
CA ASN A 439 -21.17 26.08 -6.52
C ASN A 439 -19.78 26.70 -6.72
N GLY A 440 -19.43 27.14 -7.92
CA GLY A 440 -18.15 27.82 -8.17
C GLY A 440 -16.96 26.88 -8.31
N MET A 441 -17.22 25.62 -8.66
CA MET A 441 -16.22 24.61 -9.02
C MET A 441 -15.16 24.34 -7.95
N PRO A 442 -15.54 24.04 -6.68
CA PRO A 442 -14.55 23.77 -5.63
C PRO A 442 -13.64 22.59 -6.01
N GLN A 443 -12.34 22.74 -5.75
CA GLN A 443 -11.36 21.71 -6.07
C GLN A 443 -11.38 20.58 -5.04
N THR A 444 -11.19 20.93 -3.77
CA THR A 444 -10.99 19.94 -2.70
C THR A 444 -12.30 19.59 -1.99
N ALA A 445 -12.34 18.45 -1.30
CA ALA A 445 -13.48 18.07 -0.45
C ALA A 445 -13.74 19.10 0.66
N ALA A 446 -12.70 19.74 1.20
CA ALA A 446 -12.85 20.76 2.23
C ALA A 446 -13.52 22.03 1.69
N ASP A 447 -13.17 22.45 0.48
CA ASP A 447 -13.78 23.61 -0.17
C ASP A 447 -15.27 23.36 -0.46
N ALA A 448 -15.61 22.16 -0.93
CA ALA A 448 -16.98 21.79 -1.20
C ALA A 448 -17.82 21.64 0.07
N ALA A 449 -17.26 21.06 1.14
CA ALA A 449 -17.95 20.93 2.42
C ALA A 449 -18.34 22.28 3.05
N ALA A 450 -17.58 23.34 2.78
CA ALA A 450 -17.91 24.70 3.23
C ALA A 450 -19.11 25.31 2.48
N LEU A 451 -19.45 24.77 1.31
CA LEU A 451 -20.53 25.24 0.43
C LEU A 451 -21.80 24.37 0.55
N SER A 452 -21.66 23.11 0.98
CA SER A 452 -22.78 22.21 1.24
C SER A 452 -23.71 22.77 2.33
N THR A 453 -25.01 22.76 2.07
CA THR A 453 -26.02 23.12 3.09
C THR A 453 -26.38 21.89 3.92
N PRO A 454 -26.41 21.97 5.26
CA PRO A 454 -26.80 20.82 6.07
C PRO A 454 -28.24 20.43 5.78
N THR A 455 -28.46 19.15 5.50
CA THR A 455 -29.80 18.56 5.39
C THR A 455 -30.53 18.72 6.74
N PRO A 456 -31.78 19.20 6.78
CA PRO A 456 -32.52 19.45 8.02
C PRO A 456 -32.82 18.21 8.87
#